data_AF-A0A177HL67-F1
#
_entry.id   AF-A0A177HL67-F1
#
_cell.length_a   1.000
_cell.length_b   1.000
_cell.length_c   1.000
_cell.angle_alpha   90.00
_cell.angle_beta   90.00
_cell.angle_gamma   90.00
#
_symmetry.space_group_name_H-M   'P 1'
#
loop_
_entity.id
_entity.type
_entity.pdbx_description
1 polymer ?
#
loop_
_entity_poly.entity_id
_entity_poly.type
_entity_poly.pdbx_seq_one_letter_code
_entity_poly.pdbx_strand_id
1 'polypeptide(L)'
;MDQHPLEAVIRASIAAVLNVTGESLTDIGTALGRSKVLISRRQRGDLAWKLADLGRLADHWGIPPHALLAGPTEAVNAALRSVRIACLRSAKGLPAQAALPGRATATAA
;
A
#
# COMPACT_ATOMS: atom_id res chain seq x y z
N MET A 1 -3.66 25.21 1.13
CA MET A 1 -2.33 24.58 1.34
C MET A 1 -2.05 23.79 0.08
N ASP A 2 -1.09 24.23 -0.72
CA ASP A 2 -0.65 23.45 -1.87
C ASP A 2 -0.04 22.15 -1.34
N GLN A 3 -0.72 21.03 -1.58
CA GLN A 3 -0.20 19.73 -1.14
C GLN A 3 1.07 19.43 -1.93
N HIS A 4 2.15 19.14 -1.22
CA HIS A 4 3.42 18.77 -1.85
C HIS A 4 3.21 17.56 -2.78
N PRO A 5 3.82 17.50 -3.98
CA PRO A 5 3.62 16.40 -4.94
C PRO A 5 3.86 15.00 -4.35
N LEU A 6 4.72 14.91 -3.34
CA LEU A 6 4.95 13.68 -2.57
C LEU A 6 3.67 13.12 -1.92
N GLU A 7 2.76 13.98 -1.46
CA GLU A 7 1.49 13.52 -0.87
C GLU A 7 0.60 12.84 -1.91
N ALA A 8 0.63 13.28 -3.17
CA ALA A 8 -0.07 12.59 -4.26
C ALA A 8 0.55 11.22 -4.54
N VAL A 9 1.89 11.13 -4.54
CA VAL A 9 2.62 9.85 -4.71
C VAL A 9 2.27 8.85 -3.61
N ILE A 10 2.22 9.30 -2.35
CA ILE A 10 1.85 8.45 -1.21
C ILE A 10 0.41 7.93 -1.36
N ARG A 11 -0.53 8.80 -1.73
CA ARG A 11 -1.94 8.41 -1.93
C ARG A 11 -2.08 7.39 -3.06
N ALA A 12 -1.43 7.63 -4.19
CA ALA A 12 -1.40 6.70 -5.32
C ALA A 12 -0.79 5.35 -4.94
N SER A 13 0.29 5.35 -4.13
CA SER A 13 0.94 4.12 -3.67
C SER A 13 0.03 3.30 -2.77
N ILE A 14 -0.62 3.95 -1.80
CA ILE A 14 -1.61 3.30 -0.93
C ILE A 14 -2.78 2.75 -1.75
N ALA A 15 -3.33 3.52 -2.69
CA ALA A 15 -4.42 3.05 -3.55
C ALA A 15 -4.03 1.80 -4.37
N ALA A 16 -2.80 1.76 -4.89
CA ALA A 16 -2.29 0.61 -5.62
C ALA A 16 -2.14 -0.64 -4.71
N VAL A 17 -1.63 -0.48 -3.48
CA VAL A 17 -1.52 -1.58 -2.52
C VAL A 17 -2.89 -2.08 -2.08
N LEU A 18 -3.87 -1.19 -1.86
CA LEU A 18 -5.25 -1.58 -1.56
C LEU A 18 -5.86 -2.44 -2.68
N ASN A 19 -5.61 -2.08 -3.95
CA ASN A 19 -6.07 -2.86 -5.08
C ASN A 19 -5.46 -4.27 -5.11
N VAL A 20 -4.17 -4.40 -4.78
CA VAL A 20 -3.47 -5.70 -4.74
C VAL A 20 -3.89 -6.54 -3.53
N THR A 21 -4.13 -5.93 -2.38
CA THR A 21 -4.57 -6.64 -1.16
C THR A 21 -6.05 -7.00 -1.20
N GLY A 22 -6.86 -6.25 -1.95
CA GLY A 22 -8.31 -6.28 -1.88
C GLY A 22 -8.87 -5.62 -0.60
N GLU A 23 -8.03 -4.90 0.15
CA GLU A 23 -8.46 -4.17 1.33
C GLU A 23 -9.20 -2.88 0.96
N SER A 24 -10.18 -2.53 1.78
CA SER A 24 -10.94 -1.29 1.71
C SER A 24 -10.35 -0.22 2.64
N LEU A 25 -10.82 1.03 2.50
CA LEU A 25 -10.47 2.10 3.44
C LEU A 25 -10.93 1.80 4.88
N THR A 26 -11.93 0.95 5.06
CA THR A 26 -12.38 0.50 6.37
C THR A 26 -11.35 -0.44 7.00
N ASP A 27 -10.79 -1.37 6.22
CA ASP A 27 -9.83 -2.36 6.70
C ASP A 27 -8.54 -1.68 7.20
N ILE A 28 -7.99 -0.75 6.41
CA ILE A 28 -6.82 0.03 6.85
C ILE A 28 -7.16 1.03 7.96
N GLY A 29 -8.41 1.47 8.06
CA GLY A 29 -8.89 2.24 9.19
C GLY A 29 -8.78 1.43 10.48
N THR A 30 -9.30 0.20 10.49
CA THR A 30 -9.21 -0.73 11.61
C THR A 30 -7.76 -1.06 11.96
N ALA A 31 -6.91 -1.36 10.98
CA ALA A 31 -5.49 -1.65 11.21
C ALA A 31 -4.73 -0.49 11.88
N LEU A 32 -5.13 0.75 11.60
CA LEU A 32 -4.53 1.95 12.19
C LEU A 32 -5.23 2.43 13.47
N GLY A 33 -6.35 1.82 13.88
CA GLY A 33 -7.21 2.32 14.95
C GLY A 33 -7.83 3.68 14.63
N ARG A 34 -8.16 3.92 13.35
CA ARG A 34 -8.70 5.18 12.82
C ARG A 34 -10.04 4.97 12.12
N SER A 35 -10.85 6.02 12.05
CA SER A 35 -12.12 5.96 11.33
C SER A 35 -11.91 5.95 9.81
N LYS A 36 -12.78 5.24 9.08
CA LYS A 36 -12.86 5.28 7.61
C LYS A 36 -12.94 6.71 7.07
N VAL A 37 -13.67 7.60 7.76
CA VAL A 37 -13.83 9.01 7.36
C VAL A 37 -12.47 9.72 7.34
N LEU A 38 -11.63 9.51 8.35
CA LEU A 38 -10.28 10.09 8.40
C LEU A 38 -9.41 9.56 7.27
N ILE A 39 -9.42 8.24 7.03
CA ILE A 39 -8.67 7.62 5.94
C ILE A 39 -9.13 8.15 4.57
N SER A 40 -10.44 8.29 4.38
CA SER A 40 -11.02 8.82 3.15
C SER A 40 -10.62 10.27 2.87
N ARG A 41 -10.63 11.13 3.89
CA ARG A 41 -10.11 12.51 3.79
C ARG A 41 -8.63 12.53 3.40
N ARG A 42 -7.82 11.64 3.98
CA ARG A 42 -6.40 11.53 3.60
C ARG A 42 -6.20 11.04 2.18
N GLN A 43 -7.01 10.10 1.70
CA GLN A 43 -6.94 9.61 0.33
C GLN A 43 -7.42 10.64 -0.71
N ARG A 44 -8.35 11.52 -0.36
CA ARG A 44 -8.73 12.67 -1.20
C ARG A 44 -7.72 13.82 -1.19
N GLY A 45 -6.85 13.87 -0.19
CA GLY A 45 -5.92 14.98 -0.02
C GLY A 45 -6.50 16.14 0.79
N ASP A 46 -7.57 15.89 1.54
CA ASP A 46 -8.11 16.89 2.47
C ASP A 46 -7.23 17.00 3.72
N LEU A 47 -6.47 15.93 4.03
CA LEU A 47 -5.58 15.83 5.19
C LEU A 47 -4.29 15.10 4.81
N ALA A 48 -3.16 15.55 5.34
CA ALA A 48 -1.89 14.88 5.14
C ALA A 48 -1.83 13.50 5.84
N TRP A 49 -1.08 12.58 5.24
CA TRP A 49 -0.68 11.34 5.90
C TRP A 49 0.41 11.64 6.94
N LYS A 50 0.25 11.11 8.16
CA LYS A 50 1.30 11.19 9.17
C LYS A 50 2.33 10.10 8.89
N LEU A 51 3.61 10.40 9.05
CA LEU A 51 4.70 9.44 8.84
C LEU A 51 4.54 8.18 9.72
N ALA A 52 4.09 8.35 10.96
CA ALA A 52 3.79 7.23 11.86
C ALA A 52 2.67 6.31 11.34
N ASP A 53 1.68 6.86 10.64
CA ASP A 53 0.61 6.05 10.04
C ASP A 53 1.11 5.31 8.79
N LEU A 54 2.06 5.88 8.04
CA LEU A 54 2.72 5.20 6.92
C LEU A 54 3.57 4.02 7.38
N GLY A 55 4.32 4.17 8.48
CA GLY A 55 5.05 3.07 9.11
C GLY A 55 4.13 1.92 9.51
N ARG A 56 3.03 2.23 10.20
CA ARG A 56 2.05 1.21 10.62
C ARG A 56 1.37 0.49 9.44
N LEU A 57 1.09 1.20 8.34
CA LEU A 57 0.57 0.56 7.13
C LEU A 57 1.59 -0.40 6.51
N ALA A 58 2.85 0.04 6.44
CA ALA A 58 3.94 -0.77 5.93
C ALA A 58 4.12 -2.05 6.78
N ASP A 59 4.07 -1.93 8.10
CA ASP A 59 4.12 -3.07 9.04
C ASP A 59 2.92 -4.01 8.85
N HIS A 60 1.71 -3.47 8.71
CA HIS A 60 0.48 -4.26 8.48
C HIS A 60 0.54 -5.10 7.19
N TRP A 61 1.11 -4.52 6.13
CA TRP A 61 1.31 -5.19 4.83
C TRP A 61 2.58 -6.04 4.75
N GLY A 62 3.49 -5.91 5.71
CA GLY A 62 4.80 -6.56 5.68
C GLY A 62 5.68 -6.07 4.54
N ILE A 63 5.64 -4.77 4.22
CA ILE A 63 6.47 -4.13 3.19
C ILE A 63 7.41 -3.09 3.83
N PRO A 64 8.55 -2.74 3.22
CA PRO A 64 9.39 -1.68 3.74
C PRO A 64 8.72 -0.29 3.57
N PRO A 65 8.74 0.59 4.59
CA PRO A 65 8.04 1.88 4.55
C PRO A 65 8.45 2.80 3.39
N HIS A 66 9.71 2.75 2.96
CA HIS A 66 10.21 3.58 1.87
C HIS A 66 9.56 3.24 0.51
N ALA A 67 9.00 2.03 0.35
CA ALA A 67 8.32 1.65 -0.90
C ALA A 67 7.08 2.51 -1.17
N LEU A 68 6.40 3.00 -0.11
CA LEU A 68 5.27 3.93 -0.25
C LEU A 68 5.69 5.33 -0.73
N LEU A 69 6.95 5.70 -0.51
CA LEU A 69 7.52 6.98 -0.94
C LEU A 69 8.15 6.88 -2.34
N ALA A 70 8.68 5.71 -2.68
CA ALA A 70 9.26 5.42 -3.99
C ALA A 70 8.20 5.41 -5.11
N GLY A 71 6.94 5.13 -4.77
CA GLY A 71 5.79 5.27 -5.65
C GLY A 71 5.01 3.97 -5.86
N PRO A 72 3.94 4.03 -6.67
CA PRO A 72 2.95 2.95 -6.74
C PRO A 72 3.53 1.62 -7.26
N THR A 73 4.44 1.69 -8.23
CA THR A 73 5.08 0.50 -8.80
C THR A 73 5.92 -0.23 -7.77
N GLU A 74 6.75 0.49 -7.01
CA GLU A 74 7.60 -0.15 -6.00
C GLU A 74 6.78 -0.66 -4.81
N ALA A 75 5.76 0.09 -4.39
CA ALA A 75 4.83 -0.35 -3.35
C ALA A 75 4.12 -1.67 -3.73
N VAL A 76 3.66 -1.80 -4.99
CA VAL A 76 3.05 -3.03 -5.50
C VAL A 76 4.07 -4.16 -5.59
N ASN A 77 5.28 -3.90 -6.08
CA ASN A 77 6.33 -4.93 -6.16
C ASN A 77 6.70 -5.47 -4.78
N ALA A 78 6.82 -4.59 -3.78
CA ALA A 78 7.05 -4.97 -2.39
C ALA A 78 5.88 -5.80 -1.84
N ALA A 79 4.64 -5.39 -2.10
CA ALA A 79 3.44 -6.11 -1.69
C ALA A 79 3.37 -7.51 -2.30
N LEU A 80 3.59 -7.66 -3.61
CA LEU A 80 3.51 -8.96 -4.29
C LEU A 80 4.55 -9.98 -3.79
N ARG A 81 5.67 -9.52 -3.23
CA ARG A 81 6.69 -10.38 -2.60
C ARG A 81 6.36 -10.75 -1.15
N SER A 82 5.41 -10.08 -0.52
CA SER A 82 5.06 -10.27 0.88
C SER A 82 4.04 -11.41 1.05
N VAL A 83 4.41 -12.44 1.81
CA VAL A 83 3.52 -13.56 2.19
C VAL A 83 2.26 -13.04 2.91
N ARG A 84 2.39 -11.93 3.64
CA ARG A 84 1.28 -11.29 4.36
C ARG A 84 0.14 -10.89 3.42
N ILE A 85 0.44 -10.45 2.20
CA ILE A 85 -0.57 -10.04 1.21
C ILE A 85 -1.38 -11.24 0.74
N ALA A 86 -0.76 -12.41 0.57
CA ALA A 86 -1.48 -13.65 0.27
C ALA A 86 -2.48 -13.98 1.38
N CYS A 87 -2.07 -13.88 2.65
CA CYS A 87 -2.98 -14.09 3.79
C CYS A 87 -4.14 -13.10 3.82
N LEU A 88 -3.89 -11.80 3.59
CA LEU A 88 -4.93 -10.77 3.56
C LEU A 88 -5.98 -11.05 2.48
N ARG A 89 -5.54 -11.47 1.29
CA ARG A 89 -6.42 -11.85 0.18
C ARG A 89 -7.23 -13.10 0.50
N SER A 90 -6.60 -14.14 1.05
CA SER A 90 -7.30 -15.36 1.48
C SER A 90 -8.37 -15.07 2.54
N ALA A 91 -8.08 -14.17 3.50
CA ALA A 91 -9.07 -13.73 4.50
C ALA A 91 -10.28 -13.00 3.88
N LYS A 92 -10.12 -12.44 2.68
CA LYS A 92 -11.20 -11.82 1.87
C LYS A 92 -11.83 -12.78 0.85
N GLY A 93 -11.40 -14.04 0.80
CA GLY A 93 -11.86 -15.01 -0.21
C GLY A 93 -11.38 -14.70 -1.63
N LEU A 94 -10.34 -13.88 -1.78
CA LEU A 94 -9.77 -13.51 -3.08
C LEU A 94 -8.66 -14.49 -3.50
N PRO A 95 -8.51 -14.78 -4.80
CA PRO A 95 -7.45 -15.68 -5.28
C PRO A 95 -6.07 -15.08 -5.02
N ALA A 96 -5.06 -15.92 -4.77
CA ALA A 96 -3.68 -15.46 -4.69
C ALA A 96 -3.29 -14.79 -6.01
N GLN A 97 -2.85 -13.53 -5.94
CA GLN A 97 -2.39 -12.84 -7.14
C GLN A 97 -1.10 -13.51 -7.59
N ALA A 98 -1.04 -13.97 -8.85
CA ALA A 98 0.20 -14.51 -9.40
C ALA A 98 1.28 -13.44 -9.19
N ALA A 99 2.31 -13.78 -8.42
CA ALA A 99 3.46 -12.91 -8.27
C ALA A 99 3.94 -12.57 -9.69
N LEU A 100 4.01 -11.28 -10.02
CA LEU A 100 4.67 -10.85 -11.25
C LEU A 100 6.02 -11.58 -11.28
N PRO A 101 6.38 -12.29 -12.37
CA PRO A 101 7.69 -12.90 -12.45
C PRO A 101 8.70 -11.79 -12.21
N GLY A 102 9.41 -11.89 -11.08
CA GLY A 102 10.41 -10.91 -10.71
C GLY A 102 11.32 -10.77 -11.91
N ARG A 103 11.46 -9.53 -12.40
CA ARG A 103 12.26 -9.19 -13.58
C ARG A 103 13.56 -9.97 -13.48
N ALA A 104 13.68 -11.06 -14.23
CA ALA A 104 14.90 -11.83 -14.26
C ALA A 104 15.96 -10.83 -14.69
N THR A 105 16.94 -10.61 -13.83
CA THR A 105 18.14 -9.86 -14.18
C THR A 105 18.65 -10.46 -15.47
N ALA A 106 18.52 -9.71 -16.57
CA ALA A 106 19.15 -10.04 -17.82
C ALA A 106 20.65 -9.95 -17.57
N THR A 107 21.24 -11.08 -17.20
CA THR A 107 22.66 -11.31 -17.30
C THR A 107 22.94 -11.80 -18.73
N ALA A 108 24.01 -11.25 -19.31
CA ALA A 108 24.61 -11.55 -20.63
C ALA A 108 23.97 -10.83 -21.83
N ALA A 109 24.73 -10.22 -22.74
CA ALA A 109 26.12 -10.47 -23.14
C ALA A 109 26.97 -9.21 -23.29
#